data_AF-A0A8J6SXP6-F1
#
_entry.id   AF-A0A8J6SXP6-F1
#
_cell.length_a   1.000
_cell.length_b   1.000
_cell.length_c   1.000
_cell.angle_alpha   90.00
_cell.angle_beta   90.00
_cell.angle_gamma   90.00
#
_symmetry.space_group_name_H-M   'P 1'
#
loop_
_entity.id
_entity.type
_entity.pdbx_description
1 polymer ?
#
loop_
_entity_poly.entity_id
_entity_poly.type
_entity_poly.pdbx_seq_one_letter_code
_entity_poly.pdbx_strand_id
1 'polypeptide(L)'
;MLIPNKRGMLLFSKNIPIGAIAFVSSFFISCKDYNLTKPTFAKNDTGPSAGNVPGMAQGNSETGKPSESAQPPTVLSLQLDASADNDALVYTFGVASAKLKGNTLTYGVVQKRSILSGAPLSVEQRSDIIRLCRDIGLSSKPDQYLPAKTWDQEAPIYLMWRSHYASDVKTRIAGAATTSAGGIRCAVDLELTAETDHQSVRLTFDPIANKKSAPAGVLNINTAISQGLLLPNASFDKETTANISEISDDPKIMLQAKALDPSVFKPRIDPIGLAEQCYTSVSGGKSHIANPEAKNDFKISVSVGLAAVKSIAPKEVGGRLLPECKNLKVQQQNETDANVDLSCAQYQAVKDAGLEAGCAWELTISNKSDPEDTIAVSTPMNKLVYKTVNSSDIAKVMVLIPRSKKNPVRNGTTKLIGFNQVQQEMMTDSFDLWLNILPAAFDRDFGSRIKQVSYAPDQPMCKNGFAAYAGYGATEFFWCPNGGMTEGHQAARDTDPATALFRGITLYHETRHTMFWKHDHDDTSYAPCAGTAASSEFYYNLYAKCDTDFCRVLRDDEIRLMKVELNYDYTNDGTGRKSQGICKTWTKAMGIDGEGF
;
A
#
# COMPACT_ATOMS: atom_id res chain seq x y z
N MET A 1 -39.31 47.79 -9.01
CA MET A 1 -40.31 48.42 -8.11
C MET A 1 -41.15 47.29 -7.52
N LEU A 2 -41.66 47.44 -6.29
CA LEU A 2 -42.46 46.46 -5.53
C LEU A 2 -41.73 45.20 -4.98
N ILE A 3 -41.27 45.34 -3.73
CA ILE A 3 -41.30 44.30 -2.68
C ILE A 3 -42.43 44.73 -1.72
N PRO A 4 -43.30 43.84 -1.20
CA PRO A 4 -43.26 43.63 0.27
C PRO A 4 -43.73 42.24 0.78
N ASN A 5 -42.96 41.67 1.74
CA ASN A 5 -43.41 41.07 3.03
C ASN A 5 -44.50 39.94 3.08
N LYS A 6 -44.60 39.05 4.09
CA LYS A 6 -43.89 38.86 5.38
C LYS A 6 -44.15 37.43 5.94
N ARG A 7 -43.17 36.91 6.68
CA ARG A 7 -43.26 36.07 7.92
C ARG A 7 -44.30 34.93 8.03
N GLY A 8 -43.79 33.72 8.24
CA GLY A 8 -44.37 32.70 9.13
C GLY A 8 -43.26 32.05 9.94
N MET A 9 -43.33 32.08 11.28
CA MET A 9 -42.30 31.59 12.20
C MET A 9 -42.99 30.95 13.40
N LEU A 10 -42.63 29.70 13.74
CA LEU A 10 -42.97 29.09 15.02
C LEU A 10 -41.87 28.11 15.45
N LEU A 11 -41.52 28.20 16.73
CA LEU A 11 -40.49 27.43 17.45
C LEU A 11 -41.17 26.32 18.27
N PHE A 12 -40.43 25.25 18.62
CA PHE A 12 -40.33 24.68 19.99
C PHE A 12 -39.17 23.66 19.99
N SER A 13 -38.02 24.01 20.57
CA SER A 13 -37.53 23.60 21.91
C SER A 13 -36.87 22.20 21.95
N LYS A 14 -35.53 22.15 21.91
CA LYS A 14 -34.61 22.11 23.09
C LYS A 14 -34.49 20.73 23.75
N ASN A 15 -33.27 20.17 23.69
CA ASN A 15 -32.54 19.76 24.90
C ASN A 15 -31.02 19.84 24.66
N ILE A 16 -30.29 20.28 25.69
CA ILE A 16 -28.83 20.50 25.72
C ILE A 16 -28.33 19.99 27.08
N PRO A 17 -27.19 19.26 27.13
CA PRO A 17 -26.02 19.71 27.90
C PRO A 17 -24.78 19.74 26.99
N ILE A 18 -24.09 20.87 26.80
CA ILE A 18 -23.03 21.40 27.68
C ILE A 18 -22.03 20.30 28.09
N GLY A 19 -20.85 20.36 27.47
CA GLY A 19 -19.67 19.55 27.78
C GLY A 19 -18.45 20.17 27.09
N ALA A 20 -17.95 21.28 27.62
CA ALA A 20 -16.84 22.01 27.03
C ALA A 20 -15.50 21.31 27.34
N ILE A 21 -14.80 20.83 26.31
CA ILE A 21 -13.39 20.45 26.40
C ILE A 21 -12.67 21.00 25.16
N ALA A 22 -11.84 22.01 25.36
CA ALA A 22 -10.79 22.36 24.41
C ALA A 22 -9.56 21.50 24.73
N PHE A 23 -8.98 20.84 23.72
CA PHE A 23 -7.62 20.30 23.83
C PHE A 23 -6.81 20.62 22.59
N VAL A 24 -5.83 21.50 22.79
CA VAL A 24 -4.65 21.67 21.95
C VAL A 24 -3.63 20.64 22.40
N SER A 25 -3.07 19.83 21.50
CA SER A 25 -1.69 19.34 21.64
C SER A 25 -1.18 18.61 20.40
N SER A 26 -0.21 19.24 19.74
CA SER A 26 0.75 18.57 18.86
C SER A 26 1.64 17.64 19.72
N PHE A 27 1.86 16.39 19.29
CA PHE A 27 2.86 15.53 19.92
C PHE A 27 4.27 15.84 19.40
N PHE A 28 4.90 16.85 20.01
CA PHE A 28 6.37 16.93 20.08
C PHE A 28 6.81 16.32 21.43
N ILE A 29 7.56 15.22 21.39
CA ILE A 29 8.23 14.70 22.60
C ILE A 29 9.44 15.58 22.87
N SER A 30 9.23 16.62 23.68
CA SER A 30 10.28 17.52 24.18
C SER A 30 10.72 17.04 25.57
N CYS A 31 11.90 16.43 25.66
CA CYS A 31 12.50 16.08 26.95
C CYS A 31 13.11 17.32 27.63
N LYS A 32 12.31 17.98 28.47
CA LYS A 32 12.82 18.92 29.49
C LYS A 32 12.15 18.71 30.85
N ASP A 33 12.94 18.95 31.87
CA ASP A 33 12.58 19.19 33.28
C ASP A 33 12.03 17.99 34.10
N TYR A 34 12.95 17.11 34.51
CA TYR A 34 12.82 16.39 35.79
C TYR A 34 13.34 17.28 36.91
N ASN A 35 12.43 17.83 37.73
CA ASN A 35 12.76 18.53 38.97
C ASN A 35 12.26 17.67 40.14
N LEU A 36 13.16 16.86 40.73
CA LEU A 36 12.81 16.02 41.88
C LEU A 36 12.79 16.85 43.16
N THR A 37 11.64 16.83 43.83
CA THR A 37 11.43 17.42 45.16
C THR A 37 12.31 16.74 46.21
N LYS A 38 12.99 17.55 47.03
CA LYS A 38 13.72 17.08 48.21
C LYS A 38 12.75 16.60 49.30
N PRO A 39 13.01 15.44 49.95
CA PRO A 39 12.59 15.20 51.32
C PRO A 39 13.48 15.98 52.29
N THR A 40 12.89 16.48 53.38
CA THR A 40 13.55 17.31 54.39
C THR A 40 14.32 16.49 55.44
N PHE A 41 15.26 17.16 56.11
CA PHE A 41 16.01 16.63 57.25
C PHE A 41 15.10 16.22 58.42
N ALA A 42 15.53 15.19 59.15
CA ALA A 42 15.31 15.09 60.59
C ALA A 42 16.69 15.12 61.29
N LYS A 43 16.89 16.06 62.22
CA LYS A 43 18.00 16.03 63.17
C LYS A 43 17.70 15.01 64.27
N ASN A 44 18.75 14.45 64.88
CA ASN A 44 18.90 14.52 66.33
C ASN A 44 20.36 14.37 66.73
N ASP A 45 20.78 15.17 67.71
CA ASP A 45 22.10 15.16 68.32
C ASP A 45 22.21 14.07 69.39
N THR A 46 23.40 13.49 69.55
CA THR A 46 24.04 13.17 70.85
C THR A 46 25.45 12.65 70.60
N GLY A 47 26.48 13.32 71.14
CA GLY A 47 27.82 12.74 71.30
C GLY A 47 27.98 12.15 72.71
N PRO A 48 29.19 12.12 73.27
CA PRO A 48 30.42 11.58 72.67
C PRO A 48 31.07 10.53 73.61
N SER A 49 32.10 9.80 73.16
CA SER A 49 33.03 9.12 74.09
C SER A 49 34.44 9.04 73.54
N ALA A 50 35.42 9.46 74.35
CA ALA A 50 36.85 9.25 74.11
C ALA A 50 37.29 7.87 74.65
N GLY A 51 38.44 7.35 74.20
CA GLY A 51 39.02 6.08 74.67
C GLY A 51 40.52 5.95 74.34
N ASN A 52 41.33 5.50 75.32
CA ASN A 52 42.80 5.64 75.39
C ASN A 52 43.38 4.56 76.37
N VAL A 53 44.68 4.24 76.51
CA VAL A 53 45.91 4.90 76.03
C VAL A 53 46.82 4.01 75.12
N PRO A 54 47.72 3.08 75.54
CA PRO A 54 48.96 2.84 74.76
C PRO A 54 49.44 1.37 74.57
N GLY A 55 50.51 1.20 73.76
CA GLY A 55 51.34 -0.03 73.77
C GLY A 55 52.63 0.04 72.93
N MET A 56 53.78 -0.10 73.60
CA MET A 56 55.18 -0.17 73.11
C MET A 56 55.42 -1.24 72.01
N ALA A 57 56.55 -1.30 71.26
CA ALA A 57 57.93 -0.94 71.60
C ALA A 57 58.83 -0.60 70.38
N GLN A 58 60.07 -0.18 70.66
CA GLN A 58 61.12 0.21 69.71
C GLN A 58 61.84 -0.97 69.02
N GLY A 59 62.42 -0.70 67.85
CA GLY A 59 63.42 -1.57 67.21
C GLY A 59 64.08 -0.91 66.00
N ASN A 60 65.28 -0.34 66.17
CA ASN A 60 66.09 0.20 65.07
C ASN A 60 66.87 -0.92 64.35
N SER A 61 66.86 -0.93 63.02
CA SER A 61 68.07 -1.19 62.22
C SER A 61 67.97 -0.51 60.85
N GLU A 62 69.13 -0.14 60.29
CA GLU A 62 69.24 0.81 59.19
C GLU A 62 69.17 0.20 57.78
N THR A 63 69.27 1.08 56.77
CA THR A 63 69.69 0.85 55.37
C THR A 63 68.75 0.07 54.44
N GLY A 64 68.14 0.79 53.48
CA GLY A 64 67.36 0.18 52.39
C GLY A 64 66.52 1.17 51.58
N LYS A 65 67.15 2.05 50.79
CA LYS A 65 66.56 2.63 49.57
C LYS A 65 67.45 2.25 48.37
N PRO A 66 66.92 2.14 47.14
CA PRO A 66 65.55 2.42 46.72
C PRO A 66 64.82 1.22 46.10
N SER A 67 63.49 1.30 46.04
CA SER A 67 62.74 0.84 44.87
C SER A 67 61.81 1.99 44.49
N GLU A 68 61.80 2.34 43.21
CA GLU A 68 60.95 3.41 42.68
C GLU A 68 59.48 3.07 42.93
N SER A 69 58.68 4.10 43.16
CA SER A 69 57.23 3.96 43.16
C SER A 69 56.81 3.35 41.84
N ALA A 70 56.23 2.14 41.86
CA ALA A 70 55.56 1.59 40.70
C ALA A 70 54.60 2.64 40.16
N GLN A 71 54.82 3.10 38.93
CA GLN A 71 53.90 4.04 38.30
C GLN A 71 52.50 3.41 38.31
N PRO A 72 51.44 4.15 38.70
CA PRO A 72 50.09 3.64 38.54
C PRO A 72 49.90 3.30 37.05
N PRO A 73 49.34 2.13 36.72
CA PRO A 73 49.28 1.66 35.34
C PRO A 73 48.60 2.71 34.46
N THR A 74 49.29 3.12 33.41
CA THR A 74 48.84 4.17 32.49
C THR A 74 47.51 3.75 31.87
N VAL A 75 46.41 4.35 32.34
CA VAL A 75 45.08 4.08 31.77
C VAL A 75 45.08 4.57 30.34
N LEU A 76 45.12 3.63 29.40
CA LEU A 76 44.95 3.90 27.98
C LEU A 76 43.66 4.70 27.79
N SER A 77 43.76 5.90 27.24
CA SER A 77 42.59 6.67 26.80
C SER A 77 42.56 6.69 25.28
N LEU A 78 41.50 6.16 24.69
CA LEU A 78 41.27 6.19 23.25
C LEU A 78 40.63 7.51 22.85
N GLN A 79 41.35 8.31 22.07
CA GLN A 79 40.75 9.43 21.36
C GLN A 79 40.15 8.91 20.05
N LEU A 80 38.91 9.32 19.79
CA LEU A 80 38.14 8.99 18.59
C LEU A 80 37.88 10.28 17.80
N ASP A 81 38.78 10.59 16.88
CA ASP A 81 38.66 11.76 16.01
C ASP A 81 37.74 11.41 14.82
N ALA A 82 36.66 12.18 14.63
CA ALA A 82 35.77 12.07 13.48
C ALA A 82 36.39 12.80 12.26
N SER A 83 36.38 12.16 11.08
CA SER A 83 36.70 12.83 9.82
C SER A 83 35.42 13.16 9.05
N ALA A 84 35.40 14.30 8.35
CA ALA A 84 34.27 14.67 7.49
C ALA A 84 34.03 13.65 6.36
N ASP A 85 35.09 12.95 5.93
CA ASP A 85 35.04 11.97 4.85
C ASP A 85 34.35 10.66 5.23
N ASN A 86 34.21 10.34 6.53
CA ASN A 86 33.62 9.12 7.06
C ASN A 86 32.66 9.38 8.25
N ASP A 87 31.98 10.52 8.27
CA ASP A 87 31.02 10.86 9.33
C ASP A 87 29.88 9.83 9.38
N ALA A 88 29.68 9.20 10.55
CA ALA A 88 28.68 8.17 10.78
C ALA A 88 27.21 8.63 10.58
N LEU A 89 26.96 9.94 10.45
CA LEU A 89 25.66 10.52 10.06
C LEU A 89 25.43 10.55 8.54
N VAL A 90 26.50 10.49 7.75
CA VAL A 90 26.48 10.59 6.28
C VAL A 90 26.59 9.21 5.62
N TYR A 91 27.31 8.29 6.26
CA TYR A 91 27.60 6.96 5.76
C TYR A 91 27.02 5.87 6.66
N THR A 92 26.69 4.74 6.03
CA THR A 92 26.14 3.54 6.69
C THR A 92 27.04 3.01 7.81
N PHE A 93 28.36 3.19 7.65
CA PHE A 93 29.39 2.87 8.62
C PHE A 93 30.12 4.14 9.08
N GLY A 94 30.38 4.23 10.38
CA GLY A 94 31.29 5.20 10.96
C GLY A 94 32.73 4.72 10.92
N VAL A 95 33.66 5.67 10.76
CA VAL A 95 35.09 5.45 10.97
C VAL A 95 35.64 6.55 11.88
N ALA A 96 36.37 6.17 12.92
CA ALA A 96 37.07 7.10 13.80
C ALA A 96 38.53 6.65 13.99
N SER A 97 39.48 7.57 13.86
CA SER A 97 40.88 7.25 14.17
C SER A 97 41.04 7.05 15.67
N ALA A 98 41.75 6.00 16.04
CA ALA A 98 41.83 5.43 17.37
C ALA A 98 43.29 5.54 17.85
N LYS A 99 43.54 6.30 18.93
CA LYS A 99 44.90 6.57 19.44
C LYS A 99 45.05 6.22 20.92
N LEU A 100 46.09 5.44 21.24
CA LEU A 100 46.46 5.12 22.63
C LEU A 100 47.32 6.23 23.24
N LYS A 101 46.78 6.92 24.25
CA LYS A 101 47.49 8.03 24.90
C LYS A 101 48.56 7.54 25.90
N GLY A 102 49.79 8.03 25.74
CA GLY A 102 50.83 7.97 26.78
C GLY A 102 51.68 6.70 26.82
N ASN A 103 51.84 5.96 25.72
CA ASN A 103 52.52 4.66 25.71
C ASN A 103 53.27 4.43 24.38
N THR A 104 54.58 4.13 24.45
CA THR A 104 55.48 4.00 23.29
C THR A 104 55.69 2.55 22.83
N LEU A 105 54.92 1.59 23.36
CA LEU A 105 55.07 0.17 23.04
C LEU A 105 54.15 -0.26 21.89
N THR A 106 54.63 -1.20 21.07
CA THR A 106 53.81 -1.90 20.07
C THR A 106 53.15 -3.11 20.70
N TYR A 107 51.82 -3.18 20.61
CA TYR A 107 51.02 -4.28 21.18
C TYR A 107 50.55 -5.25 20.11
N GLY A 108 50.59 -6.55 20.39
CA GLY A 108 49.70 -7.51 19.73
C GLY A 108 48.25 -7.23 20.14
N VAL A 109 47.32 -7.30 19.19
CA VAL A 109 45.89 -6.99 19.39
C VAL A 109 45.06 -8.24 19.15
N VAL A 110 44.34 -8.67 20.18
CA VAL A 110 43.23 -9.63 20.06
C VAL A 110 41.93 -8.86 20.34
N GLN A 111 40.96 -8.96 19.43
CA GLN A 111 39.65 -8.32 19.59
C GLN A 111 38.55 -9.37 19.64
N LYS A 112 37.66 -9.28 20.64
CA LYS A 112 36.46 -10.11 20.81
C LYS A 112 35.24 -9.18 20.80
N ARG A 113 34.16 -9.61 20.15
CA ARG A 113 32.89 -8.87 20.15
C ARG A 113 31.93 -9.54 21.10
N SER A 114 31.24 -8.74 21.90
CA SER A 114 30.32 -9.23 22.91
C SER A 114 29.05 -8.39 22.99
N ILE A 115 27.97 -9.04 23.40
CA ILE A 115 26.72 -8.40 23.81
C ILE A 115 26.78 -8.28 25.33
N LEU A 116 26.59 -7.07 25.85
CA LEU A 116 26.39 -6.81 27.27
C LEU A 116 24.89 -6.64 27.51
N SER A 117 24.34 -7.40 28.44
CA SER A 117 22.92 -7.37 28.78
C SER A 117 22.68 -7.47 30.28
N GLY A 118 21.83 -6.59 30.83
CA GLY A 118 21.46 -6.62 32.25
C GLY A 118 20.54 -7.78 32.65
N ALA A 119 19.94 -8.47 31.67
CA ALA A 119 19.06 -9.63 31.85
C ALA A 119 19.31 -10.67 30.75
N PRO A 120 18.99 -11.96 30.98
CA PRO A 120 19.04 -12.99 29.94
C PRO A 120 18.15 -12.63 28.74
N LEU A 121 18.68 -12.81 27.53
CA LEU A 121 17.98 -12.54 26.28
C LEU A 121 17.27 -13.80 25.76
N SER A 122 16.09 -13.64 25.14
CA SER A 122 15.46 -14.72 24.37
C SER A 122 16.31 -15.09 23.15
N VAL A 123 16.06 -16.26 22.56
CA VAL A 123 16.76 -16.71 21.33
C VAL A 123 16.58 -15.71 20.18
N GLU A 124 15.37 -15.18 20.03
CA GLU A 124 15.02 -14.20 18.98
C GLU A 124 15.71 -12.86 19.25
N GLN A 125 15.61 -12.35 20.49
CA GLN A 125 16.32 -11.13 20.90
C GLN A 125 17.82 -11.24 20.67
N ARG A 126 18.42 -12.39 21.03
CA ARG A 126 19.85 -12.64 20.81
C ARG A 126 20.22 -12.58 19.32
N SER A 127 19.38 -13.10 18.42
CA SER A 127 19.65 -13.06 16.98
C SER A 127 19.65 -11.62 16.43
N ASP A 128 18.66 -10.81 16.80
CA ASP A 128 18.60 -9.39 16.40
C ASP A 128 19.77 -8.57 16.97
N ILE A 129 20.16 -8.82 18.22
CA ILE A 129 21.24 -8.09 18.87
C ILE A 129 22.62 -8.57 18.33
N ILE A 130 22.76 -9.82 17.88
CA ILE A 130 23.93 -10.24 17.09
C ILE A 130 23.99 -9.46 15.77
N ARG A 131 22.86 -9.32 15.05
CA ARG A 131 22.78 -8.54 13.79
C ARG A 131 23.11 -7.06 14.01
N LEU A 132 22.82 -6.50 15.19
CA LEU A 132 23.32 -5.19 15.62
C LEU A 132 24.85 -5.21 15.86
N CYS A 133 25.33 -6.09 16.72
CA CYS A 133 26.66 -5.97 17.30
C CYS A 133 27.81 -6.64 16.49
N ARG A 134 27.49 -7.40 15.45
CA ARG A 134 28.50 -8.11 14.65
C ARG A 134 29.39 -7.19 13.80
N ASP A 135 28.84 -6.11 13.24
CA ASP A 135 29.48 -5.29 12.20
C ASP A 135 30.29 -4.14 12.81
N ILE A 136 31.20 -4.50 13.72
CA ILE A 136 32.06 -3.60 14.52
C ILE A 136 33.48 -4.18 14.55
N GLY A 137 34.53 -3.36 14.54
CA GLY A 137 35.90 -3.83 14.79
C GLY A 137 36.98 -2.75 14.65
N LEU A 138 38.21 -3.12 15.01
CA LEU A 138 39.41 -2.32 14.76
C LEU A 138 40.07 -2.74 13.44
N SER A 139 40.35 -1.75 12.59
CA SER A 139 41.12 -1.91 11.36
C SER A 139 42.48 -1.21 11.39
N SER A 140 43.46 -1.80 10.70
CA SER A 140 44.76 -1.19 10.40
C SER A 140 44.74 -0.21 9.20
N LYS A 141 43.58 0.02 8.58
CA LYS A 141 43.40 0.93 7.43
C LYS A 141 42.13 1.79 7.58
N PRO A 142 42.11 3.03 7.05
CA PRO A 142 40.93 3.90 7.08
C PRO A 142 39.88 3.60 6.01
N ASP A 143 40.32 2.97 4.91
CA ASP A 143 39.63 2.87 3.62
C ASP A 143 39.19 1.44 3.27
N GLN A 144 39.55 0.46 4.10
CA GLN A 144 39.17 -0.94 3.99
C GLN A 144 39.19 -1.59 5.37
N TYR A 145 38.31 -2.57 5.63
CA TYR A 145 38.37 -3.32 6.88
C TYR A 145 39.38 -4.46 6.80
N LEU A 146 40.59 -4.20 7.30
CA LEU A 146 41.61 -5.21 7.60
C LEU A 146 41.78 -5.32 9.13
N PRO A 147 41.37 -6.42 9.78
CA PRO A 147 41.46 -6.58 11.23
C PRO A 147 42.85 -6.26 11.77
N ALA A 148 42.91 -5.31 12.71
CA ALA A 148 44.16 -4.97 13.39
C ALA A 148 44.66 -6.16 14.22
N LYS A 149 45.90 -6.59 13.94
CA LYS A 149 46.64 -7.62 14.71
C LYS A 149 47.72 -7.01 15.60
N THR A 150 48.10 -5.76 15.33
CA THR A 150 49.14 -5.01 16.03
C THR A 150 48.73 -3.55 16.16
N TRP A 151 49.03 -2.92 17.30
CA TRP A 151 48.87 -1.50 17.55
C TRP A 151 50.25 -0.87 17.76
N ASP A 152 50.68 -0.04 16.81
CA ASP A 152 51.88 0.78 16.89
C ASP A 152 51.45 2.21 17.29
N GLN A 153 52.22 2.91 18.12
CA GLN A 153 51.87 4.27 18.53
C GLN A 153 51.93 5.27 17.36
N GLU A 154 52.82 5.04 16.37
CA GLU A 154 52.97 5.93 15.22
C GLU A 154 51.96 5.62 14.10
N ALA A 155 51.36 4.43 14.08
CA ALA A 155 50.36 4.04 13.10
C ALA A 155 48.93 4.18 13.63
N PRO A 156 48.05 5.01 13.01
CA PRO A 156 46.66 5.09 13.42
C PRO A 156 45.93 3.76 13.18
N ILE A 157 45.25 3.27 14.21
CA ILE A 157 44.19 2.28 14.08
C ILE A 157 42.86 3.00 13.84
N TYR A 158 41.91 2.31 13.21
CA TYR A 158 40.59 2.86 12.90
C TYR A 158 39.51 2.00 13.52
N LEU A 159 38.70 2.60 14.39
CA LEU A 159 37.47 1.99 14.87
C LEU A 159 36.42 2.13 13.77
N MET A 160 35.84 1.00 13.36
CA MET A 160 34.81 0.93 12.34
C MET A 160 33.57 0.24 12.92
N TRP A 161 32.38 0.80 12.66
CA TRP A 161 31.12 0.23 13.11
C TRP A 161 29.98 0.59 12.16
N ARG A 162 29.01 -0.30 12.03
CA ARG A 162 27.73 0.00 11.37
C ARG A 162 26.95 0.99 12.23
N SER A 163 26.56 2.12 11.64
CA SER A 163 25.79 3.20 12.28
C SER A 163 24.32 3.14 11.90
N HIS A 164 24.05 2.77 10.64
CA HIS A 164 22.71 2.61 10.09
C HIS A 164 22.31 1.13 10.01
N TYR A 165 21.12 0.84 10.51
CA TYR A 165 20.51 -0.50 10.58
C TYR A 165 19.07 -0.42 10.12
N ALA A 166 18.55 -1.56 9.68
CA ALA A 166 17.16 -1.73 9.32
C ALA A 166 16.20 -1.31 10.43
N SER A 167 15.07 -0.71 10.01
CA SER A 167 14.02 -0.20 10.90
C SER A 167 13.48 -1.25 11.86
N ASP A 168 13.36 -2.50 11.41
CA ASP A 168 12.87 -3.64 12.18
C ASP A 168 13.79 -3.96 13.38
N VAL A 169 15.10 -3.95 13.15
CA VAL A 169 16.14 -4.11 14.19
C VAL A 169 16.07 -2.97 15.19
N LYS A 170 16.05 -1.71 14.72
CA LYS A 170 15.95 -0.51 15.59
C LYS A 170 14.71 -0.57 16.50
N THR A 171 13.55 -0.91 15.96
CA THR A 171 12.30 -1.00 16.72
C THR A 171 12.34 -2.10 17.79
N ARG A 172 12.84 -3.29 17.47
CA ARG A 172 12.93 -4.40 18.44
C ARG A 172 13.93 -4.11 19.56
N ILE A 173 15.06 -3.48 19.26
CA ILE A 173 16.05 -3.09 20.28
C ILE A 173 15.52 -1.98 21.20
N ALA A 174 14.78 -1.00 20.67
CA ALA A 174 14.18 0.05 21.51
C ALA A 174 13.21 -0.53 22.57
N GLY A 175 12.42 -1.54 22.18
CA GLY A 175 11.59 -2.31 23.12
C GLY A 175 12.42 -3.12 24.14
N ALA A 176 13.47 -3.81 23.70
CA ALA A 176 14.29 -4.62 24.60
C ALA A 176 15.13 -3.77 25.60
N ALA A 177 15.66 -2.63 25.16
CA ALA A 177 16.44 -1.71 25.98
C ALA A 177 15.60 -0.97 27.05
N THR A 178 14.29 -0.81 26.82
CA THR A 178 13.36 -0.22 27.81
C THR A 178 12.88 -1.24 28.85
N THR A 179 12.96 -2.54 28.56
CA THR A 179 12.54 -3.61 29.49
C THR A 179 13.70 -4.26 30.27
N SER A 180 14.94 -4.15 29.81
CA SER A 180 16.11 -4.74 30.47
C SER A 180 16.69 -3.80 31.54
N ALA A 181 16.70 -4.24 32.80
CA ALA A 181 17.36 -3.51 33.88
C ALA A 181 18.88 -3.49 33.67
N GLY A 182 19.41 -2.40 33.13
CA GLY A 182 20.82 -2.25 32.72
C GLY A 182 21.04 -2.06 31.21
N GLY A 183 19.99 -2.23 30.40
CA GLY A 183 20.04 -2.05 28.94
C GLY A 183 20.77 -3.17 28.18
N ILE A 184 20.89 -2.95 26.87
CA ILE A 184 21.65 -3.76 25.91
C ILE A 184 22.74 -2.85 25.32
N ARG A 185 23.98 -3.31 25.29
CA ARG A 185 25.11 -2.64 24.62
C ARG A 185 25.88 -3.63 23.75
N CYS A 186 26.43 -3.16 22.64
CA CYS A 186 27.50 -3.90 21.97
C CYS A 186 28.84 -3.54 22.61
N ALA A 187 29.78 -4.47 22.67
CA ALA A 187 31.12 -4.21 23.12
C ALA A 187 32.18 -4.86 22.22
N VAL A 188 33.32 -4.18 22.13
CA VAL A 188 34.57 -4.75 21.61
C VAL A 188 35.55 -4.81 22.76
N ASP A 189 35.84 -6.03 23.18
CA ASP A 189 36.86 -6.37 24.16
C ASP A 189 38.21 -6.51 23.45
N LEU A 190 39.18 -5.72 23.89
CA LEU A 190 40.54 -5.69 23.36
C LEU A 190 41.48 -6.25 24.41
N GLU A 191 42.26 -7.24 24.02
CA GLU A 191 43.40 -7.76 24.77
C GLU A 191 44.66 -7.29 24.03
N LEU A 192 45.41 -6.39 24.68
CA LEU A 192 46.63 -5.79 24.18
C LEU A 192 47.82 -6.43 24.91
N THR A 193 48.75 -7.01 24.17
CA THR A 193 49.93 -7.70 24.75
C THR A 193 51.23 -7.19 24.14
N ALA A 194 52.08 -6.61 24.97
CA ALA A 194 53.51 -6.37 24.71
C ALA A 194 54.34 -7.24 25.67
N GLU A 195 55.65 -7.39 25.44
CA GLU A 195 56.52 -8.42 26.05
C GLU A 195 56.33 -8.67 27.56
N THR A 196 56.06 -7.61 28.34
CA THR A 196 55.79 -7.68 29.78
C THR A 196 54.55 -6.91 30.23
N ASP A 197 53.80 -6.30 29.29
CA ASP A 197 52.60 -5.51 29.60
C ASP A 197 51.35 -6.10 28.92
N HIS A 198 50.35 -6.39 29.74
CA HIS A 198 49.06 -6.89 29.31
C HIS A 198 47.97 -5.91 29.74
N GLN A 199 47.33 -5.27 28.76
CA GLN A 199 46.25 -4.34 29.00
C GLN A 199 44.95 -4.83 28.38
N SER A 200 43.83 -4.60 29.06
CA SER A 200 42.51 -4.85 28.49
C SER A 200 41.71 -3.56 28.39
N VAL A 201 41.13 -3.32 27.22
CA VAL A 201 40.31 -2.16 26.90
C VAL A 201 38.96 -2.64 26.38
N ARG A 202 37.87 -2.11 26.94
CA ARG A 202 36.51 -2.37 26.46
C ARG A 202 35.96 -1.10 25.83
N LEU A 203 35.59 -1.18 24.56
CA LEU A 203 34.82 -0.14 23.86
C LEU A 203 33.36 -0.56 23.87
N THR A 204 32.45 0.36 24.22
CA THR A 204 31.01 0.08 24.24
C THR A 204 30.25 0.95 23.25
N PHE A 205 29.15 0.41 22.72
CA PHE A 205 28.26 1.10 21.78
C PHE A 205 26.84 0.99 22.32
N ASP A 206 26.24 2.14 22.63
CA ASP A 206 24.86 2.22 23.09
C ASP A 206 23.93 2.27 21.84
N PRO A 207 23.00 1.30 21.66
CA PRO A 207 22.01 1.35 20.57
C PRO A 207 21.01 2.51 20.71
N ILE A 208 20.94 3.11 21.90
CA ILE A 208 20.23 4.36 22.18
C ILE A 208 21.27 5.33 22.76
N ALA A 209 22.15 5.84 21.90
CA ALA A 209 23.20 6.78 22.29
C ALA A 209 22.61 7.99 23.02
N ASN A 210 23.22 8.38 24.15
CA ASN A 210 22.76 9.49 24.96
C ASN A 210 23.87 10.56 25.10
N LYS A 211 23.51 11.83 25.24
CA LYS A 211 24.51 12.92 25.27
C LYS A 211 25.41 12.91 26.51
N LYS A 212 25.02 12.22 27.59
CA LYS A 212 25.80 12.15 28.83
C LYS A 212 26.93 11.12 28.75
N SER A 213 26.83 10.11 27.86
CA SER A 213 27.91 9.16 27.59
C SER A 213 28.95 9.66 26.56
N ALA A 214 28.98 10.98 26.27
CA ALA A 214 29.97 11.61 25.38
C ALA A 214 30.31 10.80 24.09
N PRO A 215 29.29 10.39 23.30
CA PRO A 215 29.50 9.55 22.12
C PRO A 215 30.33 10.28 21.05
N ALA A 216 31.14 9.52 20.32
CA ALA A 216 32.09 10.03 19.33
C ALA A 216 31.75 9.57 17.89
N GLY A 217 32.56 9.99 16.91
CA GLY A 217 32.48 9.50 15.52
C GLY A 217 31.54 10.26 14.58
N VAL A 218 30.96 11.38 15.03
CA VAL A 218 30.09 12.27 14.23
C VAL A 218 30.40 13.73 14.51
N LEU A 219 30.30 14.61 13.51
CA LEU A 219 30.44 16.06 13.69
C LEU A 219 29.17 16.67 14.33
N ASN A 220 28.00 16.06 14.13
CA ASN A 220 26.74 16.51 14.72
C ASN A 220 26.04 15.42 15.54
N ILE A 221 26.54 15.24 16.77
CA ILE A 221 26.01 14.31 17.79
C ILE A 221 24.50 14.48 18.02
N ASN A 222 23.98 15.71 17.95
CA ASN A 222 22.56 15.98 18.20
C ASN A 222 21.65 15.32 17.15
N THR A 223 22.02 15.41 15.87
CA THR A 223 21.27 14.80 14.77
C THR A 223 21.47 13.29 14.73
N ALA A 224 22.68 12.79 14.99
CA ALA A 224 22.95 11.36 15.05
C ALA A 224 22.11 10.64 16.13
N ILE A 225 22.00 11.25 17.33
CA ILE A 225 21.14 10.72 18.40
C ILE A 225 19.66 10.77 17.99
N SER A 226 19.18 11.83 17.33
CA SER A 226 17.77 11.93 16.92
C SER A 226 17.38 10.96 15.80
N GLN A 227 18.34 10.48 15.00
CA GLN A 227 18.15 9.42 14.00
C GLN A 227 18.33 7.99 14.56
N GLY A 228 18.64 7.85 15.86
CA GLY A 228 18.89 6.57 16.51
C GLY A 228 20.03 5.80 15.83
N LEU A 229 21.18 6.46 15.69
CA LEU A 229 22.40 5.82 15.19
C LEU A 229 23.14 5.13 16.34
N LEU A 230 23.73 3.96 16.05
CA LEU A 230 24.68 3.32 16.96
C LEU A 230 25.96 4.15 16.96
N LEU A 231 26.43 4.57 18.15
CA LEU A 231 27.65 5.37 18.30
C LEU A 231 28.55 4.77 19.39
N PRO A 232 29.89 4.82 19.22
CA PRO A 232 30.83 4.44 20.27
C PRO A 232 30.78 5.45 21.42
N ASN A 233 30.74 4.92 22.63
CA ASN A 233 30.98 5.66 23.85
C ASN A 233 32.51 5.75 24.09
N ALA A 234 33.00 6.95 24.43
CA ALA A 234 34.41 7.20 24.71
C ALA A 234 34.83 6.90 26.16
N SER A 235 33.92 6.42 27.03
CA SER A 235 34.24 6.08 28.42
C SER A 235 34.97 4.74 28.57
N PHE A 236 35.97 4.75 29.46
CA PHE A 236 36.74 3.58 29.86
C PHE A 236 36.11 2.93 31.09
N ASP A 237 34.94 2.33 30.90
CA ASP A 237 34.23 1.69 31.99
C ASP A 237 34.87 0.35 32.35
N LYS A 238 35.50 0.30 33.53
CA LYS A 238 35.78 -0.95 34.26
C LYS A 238 34.49 -1.55 34.87
N GLU A 239 33.34 -1.37 34.22
CA GLU A 239 32.04 -1.83 34.72
C GLU A 239 31.99 -3.35 34.81
N THR A 240 31.38 -3.83 35.89
CA THR A 240 31.36 -5.23 36.31
C THR A 240 30.22 -6.00 35.63
N THR A 241 30.55 -7.18 35.10
CA THR A 241 29.64 -8.33 34.92
C THR A 241 28.17 -8.03 34.53
N ALA A 242 27.95 -7.59 33.29
CA ALA A 242 26.70 -7.88 32.59
C ALA A 242 26.69 -9.35 32.13
N ASN A 243 25.53 -9.89 31.71
CA ASN A 243 25.52 -11.16 30.97
C ASN A 243 26.20 -10.95 29.61
N ILE A 244 27.35 -11.59 29.43
CA ILE A 244 28.18 -11.52 28.22
C ILE A 244 27.78 -12.65 27.27
N SER A 245 27.49 -12.32 26.02
CA SER A 245 27.40 -13.29 24.92
C SER A 245 28.40 -12.91 23.82
N GLU A 246 29.38 -13.77 23.56
CA GLU A 246 30.35 -13.57 22.48
C GLU A 246 29.69 -13.71 21.10
N ILE A 247 30.25 -13.01 20.11
CA ILE A 247 29.84 -13.00 18.71
C ILE A 247 30.99 -13.52 17.84
N SER A 248 30.79 -14.67 17.20
CA SER A 248 31.78 -15.35 16.36
C SER A 248 31.71 -14.98 14.87
N ASP A 249 30.61 -14.37 14.39
CA ASP A 249 30.42 -14.04 12.97
C ASP A 249 31.44 -13.03 12.47
N ASP A 250 32.07 -13.21 11.31
CA ASP A 250 32.97 -12.19 10.75
C ASP A 250 32.22 -10.86 10.43
N PRO A 251 32.80 -9.69 10.74
CA PRO A 251 32.16 -8.39 10.53
C PRO A 251 32.13 -8.03 9.03
N LYS A 252 30.99 -7.53 8.55
CA LYS A 252 30.78 -7.16 7.13
C LYS A 252 30.75 -5.65 6.98
N ILE A 253 31.93 -5.03 7.12
CA ILE A 253 32.10 -3.59 7.08
C ILE A 253 32.26 -3.10 5.63
N MET A 254 31.49 -2.07 5.27
CA MET A 254 31.51 -1.47 3.93
C MET A 254 31.64 0.05 4.06
N LEU A 255 32.61 0.63 3.36
CA LEU A 255 32.96 2.03 3.52
C LEU A 255 32.41 2.87 2.36
N GLN A 256 32.22 4.17 2.61
CA GLN A 256 31.72 5.17 1.65
C GLN A 256 30.30 4.92 1.07
N ALA A 257 29.60 3.86 1.48
CA ALA A 257 28.18 3.67 1.19
C ALA A 257 27.35 4.71 1.97
N LYS A 258 26.90 5.77 1.27
CA LYS A 258 26.06 6.84 1.84
C LYS A 258 24.78 6.28 2.42
N ALA A 259 24.40 6.73 3.61
CA ALA A 259 23.20 6.28 4.30
C ALA A 259 21.90 6.81 3.67
N LEU A 260 20.80 6.10 3.90
CA LEU A 260 19.46 6.58 3.55
C LEU A 260 18.97 7.64 4.55
N ASP A 261 18.65 8.84 4.05
CA ASP A 261 17.93 9.88 4.80
C ASP A 261 16.40 9.75 4.59
N PRO A 262 15.60 9.37 5.61
CA PRO A 262 14.16 9.23 5.49
C PRO A 262 13.42 10.48 4.97
N SER A 263 13.96 11.68 5.17
CA SER A 263 13.32 12.94 4.79
C SER A 263 13.28 13.18 3.26
N VAL A 264 14.19 12.52 2.52
CA VAL A 264 14.30 12.59 1.06
C VAL A 264 13.26 11.70 0.36
N PHE A 265 12.88 10.58 0.98
CA PHE A 265 12.02 9.58 0.36
C PHE A 265 10.54 9.90 0.58
N LYS A 266 9.96 10.62 -0.38
CA LYS A 266 8.53 10.92 -0.45
C LYS A 266 7.87 10.05 -1.52
N PRO A 267 6.97 9.11 -1.17
CA PRO A 267 6.26 8.31 -2.15
C PRO A 267 5.33 9.19 -2.97
N ARG A 268 5.30 8.97 -4.27
CA ARG A 268 4.33 9.54 -5.20
C ARG A 268 3.28 8.47 -5.51
N ILE A 269 2.01 8.84 -5.51
CA ILE A 269 0.92 7.95 -5.89
C ILE A 269 0.34 8.44 -7.21
N ASP A 270 0.39 7.59 -8.24
CA ASP A 270 -0.12 7.86 -9.58
C ASP A 270 -1.20 6.83 -9.96
N PRO A 271 -2.26 7.20 -10.70
CA PRO A 271 -3.20 6.24 -11.25
C PRO A 271 -2.54 5.36 -12.33
N ILE A 272 -2.92 4.09 -12.40
CA ILE A 272 -2.49 3.16 -13.45
C ILE A 272 -3.55 3.17 -14.55
N GLY A 273 -3.19 3.73 -15.71
CA GLY A 273 -4.11 3.84 -16.84
C GLY A 273 -5.27 4.82 -16.58
N LEU A 274 -6.44 4.51 -17.15
CA LEU A 274 -7.66 5.30 -16.95
C LEU A 274 -8.44 4.76 -15.76
N ALA A 275 -8.39 5.46 -14.63
CA ALA A 275 -9.16 5.13 -13.44
C ALA A 275 -10.67 5.13 -13.74
N GLU A 276 -11.37 4.07 -13.38
CA GLU A 276 -12.81 3.93 -13.63
C GLU A 276 -13.63 4.66 -12.57
N GLN A 277 -14.59 5.49 -13.00
CA GLN A 277 -15.44 6.23 -12.09
C GLN A 277 -16.29 5.29 -11.23
N CYS A 278 -16.14 5.35 -9.90
CA CYS A 278 -17.07 4.69 -8.99
C CYS A 278 -18.42 5.41 -8.97
N TYR A 279 -19.50 4.64 -9.03
CA TYR A 279 -20.88 5.14 -8.97
C TYR A 279 -21.64 4.54 -7.79
N THR A 280 -22.42 5.39 -7.13
CA THR A 280 -23.51 4.97 -6.25
C THR A 280 -24.83 5.10 -6.99
N SER A 281 -25.69 4.09 -6.90
CA SER A 281 -27.12 4.25 -7.21
C SER A 281 -27.85 4.79 -5.98
N VAL A 282 -28.97 5.49 -6.20
CA VAL A 282 -30.04 5.65 -5.22
C VAL A 282 -31.32 5.06 -5.78
N SER A 283 -31.90 4.10 -5.06
CA SER A 283 -33.19 3.47 -5.37
C SER A 283 -33.99 3.24 -4.09
N GLY A 284 -35.28 3.58 -4.10
CA GLY A 284 -36.16 3.44 -2.92
C GLY A 284 -35.68 4.15 -1.65
N GLY A 285 -34.90 5.24 -1.80
CA GLY A 285 -34.31 5.98 -0.67
C GLY A 285 -33.08 5.33 -0.03
N LYS A 286 -32.59 4.20 -0.55
CA LYS A 286 -31.32 3.57 -0.16
C LYS A 286 -30.26 3.81 -1.23
N SER A 287 -28.99 3.81 -0.81
CA SER A 287 -27.85 3.93 -1.73
C SER A 287 -26.94 2.72 -1.63
N HIS A 288 -26.45 2.26 -2.78
CA HIS A 288 -25.52 1.13 -2.92
C HIS A 288 -24.55 1.39 -4.08
N ILE A 289 -23.47 0.61 -4.17
CA ILE A 289 -22.51 0.72 -5.28
C ILE A 289 -23.12 0.13 -6.54
N ALA A 290 -23.14 0.90 -7.62
CA ALA A 290 -23.71 0.45 -8.90
C ALA A 290 -22.71 -0.36 -9.76
N ASN A 291 -21.41 -0.08 -9.64
CA ASN A 291 -20.34 -0.76 -10.38
C ASN A 291 -19.24 -1.30 -9.42
N PRO A 292 -19.54 -2.31 -8.58
CA PRO A 292 -18.64 -2.80 -7.53
C PRO A 292 -17.25 -3.22 -8.03
N GLU A 293 -17.17 -3.78 -9.24
CA GLU A 293 -15.92 -4.31 -9.83
C GLU A 293 -15.02 -3.24 -10.47
N ALA A 294 -15.49 -2.00 -10.62
CA ALA A 294 -14.79 -0.97 -11.38
C ALA A 294 -13.44 -0.60 -10.75
N LYS A 295 -12.39 -0.54 -11.58
CA LYS A 295 -10.99 -0.52 -11.12
C LYS A 295 -10.38 0.88 -11.04
N ASN A 296 -9.72 1.12 -9.92
CA ASN A 296 -9.00 2.34 -9.56
C ASN A 296 -7.61 1.96 -9.07
N ASP A 297 -6.84 1.30 -9.95
CA ASP A 297 -5.53 0.77 -9.60
C ASP A 297 -4.50 1.92 -9.52
N PHE A 298 -3.62 1.89 -8.51
CA PHE A 298 -2.64 2.94 -8.25
C PHE A 298 -1.22 2.40 -8.17
N LYS A 299 -0.26 3.20 -8.65
CA LYS A 299 1.17 2.95 -8.52
C LYS A 299 1.75 3.85 -7.44
N ILE A 300 2.46 3.26 -6.50
CA ILE A 300 3.27 3.95 -5.50
C ILE A 300 4.71 3.92 -6.01
N SER A 301 5.22 5.06 -6.45
CA SER A 301 6.60 5.23 -6.93
C SER A 301 7.44 5.97 -5.89
N VAL A 302 8.69 5.55 -5.71
CA VAL A 302 9.68 6.22 -4.87
C VAL A 302 10.82 6.75 -5.75
N SER A 303 11.25 7.99 -5.52
CA SER A 303 12.44 8.52 -6.20
C SER A 303 13.70 7.84 -5.66
N VAL A 304 14.51 7.25 -6.54
CA VAL A 304 15.69 6.47 -6.13
C VAL A 304 16.92 6.73 -6.99
N GLY A 305 17.96 7.26 -6.34
CA GLY A 305 19.35 7.19 -6.81
C GLY A 305 20.13 6.06 -6.14
N LEU A 306 20.11 6.04 -4.80
CA LEU A 306 20.90 5.13 -3.97
C LEU A 306 20.14 3.92 -3.40
N ALA A 307 18.82 3.82 -3.65
CA ALA A 307 17.96 2.88 -2.93
C ALA A 307 17.05 2.05 -3.86
N ALA A 308 16.38 1.05 -3.30
CA ALA A 308 15.36 0.24 -3.96
C ALA A 308 14.25 -0.12 -2.98
N VAL A 309 13.02 -0.27 -3.47
CA VAL A 309 11.93 -0.91 -2.72
C VAL A 309 12.31 -2.37 -2.47
N LYS A 310 12.29 -2.80 -1.21
CA LYS A 310 12.62 -4.16 -0.75
C LYS A 310 11.37 -4.97 -0.39
N SER A 311 10.35 -4.29 0.13
CA SER A 311 9.05 -4.87 0.44
C SER A 311 7.99 -3.79 0.62
N ILE A 312 6.73 -4.18 0.50
CA ILE A 312 5.57 -3.36 0.83
C ILE A 312 4.58 -4.20 1.65
N ALA A 313 4.07 -3.67 2.75
CA ALA A 313 3.15 -4.38 3.65
C ALA A 313 2.03 -3.45 4.15
N PRO A 314 0.82 -3.97 4.45
CA PRO A 314 -0.22 -3.21 5.14
C PRO A 314 0.26 -2.70 6.51
N LYS A 315 -0.05 -1.45 6.84
CA LYS A 315 0.33 -0.77 8.09
C LYS A 315 -0.90 -0.50 8.95
N GLU A 316 -0.75 -0.59 10.27
CA GLU A 316 -1.77 -0.14 11.21
C GLU A 316 -2.01 1.37 11.13
N VAL A 317 -3.28 1.77 11.17
CA VAL A 317 -3.74 3.15 11.25
C VAL A 317 -4.46 3.33 12.58
N GLY A 318 -3.93 4.19 13.46
CA GLY A 318 -4.48 4.39 14.81
C GLY A 318 -4.40 3.15 15.70
N GLY A 319 -3.40 2.29 15.53
CA GLY A 319 -3.23 1.04 16.29
C GLY A 319 -4.21 -0.06 15.92
N ARG A 320 -4.77 -0.01 14.70
CA ARG A 320 -5.65 -1.05 14.13
C ARG A 320 -5.26 -1.34 12.69
N LEU A 321 -5.21 -2.61 12.33
CA LEU A 321 -5.10 -3.06 10.94
C LEU A 321 -6.45 -3.64 10.52
N LEU A 322 -7.18 -2.88 9.69
CA LEU A 322 -8.47 -3.33 9.16
C LEU A 322 -8.28 -4.62 8.32
N PRO A 323 -9.09 -5.68 8.51
CA PRO A 323 -9.02 -6.91 7.73
C PRO A 323 -9.10 -6.66 6.21
N GLU A 324 -9.90 -5.69 5.80
CA GLU A 324 -10.11 -5.28 4.41
C GLU A 324 -8.79 -4.85 3.75
N CYS A 325 -7.89 -4.18 4.49
CA CYS A 325 -6.58 -3.77 3.98
C CYS A 325 -5.63 -4.92 3.68
N LYS A 326 -5.84 -6.11 4.28
CA LYS A 326 -5.08 -7.33 3.95
C LYS A 326 -5.58 -7.99 2.66
N ASN A 327 -6.82 -7.72 2.27
CA ASN A 327 -7.44 -8.26 1.05
C ASN A 327 -7.17 -7.37 -0.19
N LEU A 328 -6.54 -6.21 -0.01
CA LEU A 328 -6.06 -5.38 -1.12
C LEU A 328 -4.78 -6.00 -1.70
N LYS A 329 -4.81 -6.32 -2.99
CA LYS A 329 -3.67 -6.92 -3.68
C LYS A 329 -2.63 -5.84 -3.94
N VAL A 330 -1.52 -5.93 -3.21
CA VAL A 330 -0.39 -5.02 -3.35
C VAL A 330 0.85 -5.80 -3.77
N GLN A 331 1.49 -5.37 -4.86
CA GLN A 331 2.61 -6.09 -5.47
C GLN A 331 3.70 -5.12 -5.89
N GLN A 332 4.91 -5.31 -5.37
CA GLN A 332 6.11 -4.71 -5.94
C GLN A 332 6.23 -5.11 -7.41
N GLN A 333 6.45 -4.13 -8.29
CA GLN A 333 6.62 -4.34 -9.74
C GLN A 333 8.10 -4.35 -10.14
N ASN A 334 8.88 -3.46 -9.54
CA ASN A 334 10.30 -3.27 -9.84
C ASN A 334 11.01 -2.65 -8.61
N GLU A 335 12.24 -2.15 -8.78
CA GLU A 335 13.01 -1.52 -7.70
C GLU A 335 12.48 -0.15 -7.22
N THR A 336 11.56 0.48 -7.94
CA THR A 336 11.07 1.85 -7.68
C THR A 336 9.57 1.92 -7.36
N ASP A 337 8.82 0.93 -7.83
CA ASP A 337 7.36 0.96 -7.95
C ASP A 337 6.69 -0.27 -7.31
N ALA A 338 5.57 -0.02 -6.61
CA ALA A 338 4.61 -1.03 -6.21
C ALA A 338 3.20 -0.65 -6.71
N ASN A 339 2.42 -1.63 -7.14
CA ASN A 339 1.03 -1.44 -7.55
C ASN A 339 0.07 -1.87 -6.44
N VAL A 340 -1.05 -1.15 -6.32
CA VAL A 340 -2.20 -1.47 -5.48
C VAL A 340 -3.40 -1.66 -6.41
N ASP A 341 -3.93 -2.87 -6.47
CA ASP A 341 -5.17 -3.16 -7.20
C ASP A 341 -6.37 -2.84 -6.29
N LEU A 342 -7.30 -1.99 -6.74
CA LEU A 342 -8.42 -1.51 -5.92
C LEU A 342 -9.71 -1.39 -6.75
N SER A 343 -10.77 -2.10 -6.34
CA SER A 343 -12.12 -1.86 -6.87
C SER A 343 -12.94 -0.91 -6.00
N CYS A 344 -14.03 -0.38 -6.55
CA CYS A 344 -15.02 0.39 -5.80
C CYS A 344 -15.57 -0.40 -4.60
N ALA A 345 -15.92 -1.68 -4.77
CA ALA A 345 -16.37 -2.53 -3.67
C ALA A 345 -15.34 -2.65 -2.54
N GLN A 346 -14.07 -2.84 -2.87
CA GLN A 346 -12.99 -2.92 -1.88
C GLN A 346 -12.82 -1.60 -1.12
N TYR A 347 -12.85 -0.45 -1.82
CA TYR A 347 -12.77 0.86 -1.17
C TYR A 347 -13.98 1.14 -0.25
N GLN A 348 -15.19 0.78 -0.69
CA GLN A 348 -16.40 0.97 0.11
C GLN A 348 -16.38 0.08 1.37
N ALA A 349 -15.92 -1.17 1.28
CA ALA A 349 -15.74 -2.03 2.44
C ALA A 349 -14.79 -1.41 3.50
N VAL A 350 -13.66 -0.84 3.08
CA VAL A 350 -12.74 -0.11 3.98
C VAL A 350 -13.42 1.10 4.62
N LYS A 351 -14.22 1.84 3.83
CA LYS A 351 -14.95 3.03 4.31
C LYS A 351 -16.03 2.64 5.34
N ASP A 352 -16.76 1.57 5.10
CA ASP A 352 -17.82 1.07 6.00
C ASP A 352 -17.26 0.46 7.29
N ALA A 353 -16.01 -0.04 7.27
CA ALA A 353 -15.26 -0.44 8.46
C ALA A 353 -14.86 0.74 9.40
N GLY A 354 -15.22 1.98 9.05
CA GLY A 354 -15.21 3.13 9.95
C GLY A 354 -14.11 4.17 9.73
N LEU A 355 -13.28 4.02 8.67
CA LEU A 355 -12.26 4.99 8.31
C LEU A 355 -12.27 5.25 6.79
N GLU A 356 -12.61 6.47 6.38
CA GLU A 356 -12.46 6.89 4.98
C GLU A 356 -10.98 6.85 4.59
N ALA A 357 -10.64 6.04 3.59
CA ALA A 357 -9.27 5.69 3.23
C ALA A 357 -8.43 5.10 4.40
N GLY A 358 -9.07 4.27 5.24
CA GLY A 358 -8.47 3.67 6.44
C GLY A 358 -7.31 2.69 6.26
N CYS A 359 -6.88 2.43 5.01
CA CYS A 359 -5.70 1.63 4.73
C CYS A 359 -4.46 2.50 4.56
N ALA A 360 -3.33 2.02 5.05
CA ALA A 360 -2.02 2.52 4.71
C ALA A 360 -1.09 1.34 4.45
N TRP A 361 -0.02 1.60 3.72
CA TRP A 361 1.08 0.67 3.50
C TRP A 361 2.37 1.25 4.03
N GLU A 362 3.30 0.36 4.36
CA GLU A 362 4.67 0.65 4.70
C GLU A 362 5.57 0.06 3.63
N LEU A 363 6.34 0.93 2.98
CA LEU A 363 7.36 0.57 2.00
C LEU A 363 8.69 0.52 2.74
N THR A 364 9.32 -0.65 2.74
CA THR A 364 10.70 -0.80 3.18
C THR A 364 11.60 -0.46 1.99
N ILE A 365 12.37 0.62 2.13
CA ILE A 365 13.35 1.06 1.14
C ILE A 365 14.73 0.64 1.65
N SER A 366 15.52 0.00 0.80
CA SER A 366 16.84 -0.55 1.11
C SER A 366 17.90 0.15 0.30
N ASN A 367 19.07 0.37 0.89
CA ASN A 367 20.23 0.91 0.19
C ASN A 367 20.75 -0.12 -0.82
N LYS A 368 21.08 0.31 -2.05
CA LYS A 368 21.60 -0.59 -3.09
C LYS A 368 23.03 -1.06 -2.79
N SER A 369 23.82 -0.20 -2.16
CA SER A 369 25.18 -0.54 -1.73
C SER A 369 25.19 -1.29 -0.39
N ASP A 370 24.15 -1.14 0.45
CA ASP A 370 24.08 -1.78 1.77
C ASP A 370 22.67 -2.31 2.13
N PRO A 371 22.32 -3.55 1.78
CA PRO A 371 20.96 -4.10 2.00
C PRO A 371 20.49 -4.21 3.46
N GLU A 372 21.36 -3.91 4.43
CA GLU A 372 21.06 -3.82 5.87
C GLU A 372 20.69 -2.39 6.31
N ASP A 373 21.07 -1.35 5.55
CA ASP A 373 20.55 0.01 5.72
C ASP A 373 19.19 0.13 5.03
N THR A 374 18.13 0.16 5.84
CA THR A 374 16.75 0.25 5.33
C THR A 374 15.91 1.22 6.16
N ILE A 375 15.08 2.00 5.47
CA ILE A 375 14.09 2.91 6.06
C ILE A 375 12.67 2.41 5.79
N ALA A 376 11.74 2.78 6.66
CA ALA A 376 10.31 2.51 6.49
C ALA A 376 9.58 3.82 6.16
N VAL A 377 8.86 3.85 5.04
CA VAL A 377 8.11 5.02 4.58
C VAL A 377 6.65 4.64 4.35
N SER A 378 5.72 5.41 4.90
CA SER A 378 4.29 5.07 4.82
C SER A 378 3.57 5.85 3.72
N THR A 379 2.62 5.16 3.08
CA THR A 379 1.72 5.69 2.05
C THR A 379 0.27 5.37 2.43
N PRO A 380 -0.61 6.38 2.59
CA PRO A 380 -2.04 6.13 2.81
C PRO A 380 -2.75 5.73 1.51
N MET A 381 -3.93 5.11 1.63
CA MET A 381 -4.81 4.88 0.50
C MET A 381 -5.37 6.19 -0.07
N ASN A 382 -5.44 6.28 -1.40
CA ASN A 382 -6.11 7.39 -2.07
C ASN A 382 -7.61 7.36 -1.83
N LYS A 383 -8.22 8.53 -1.66
CA LYS A 383 -9.69 8.66 -1.56
C LYS A 383 -10.33 8.52 -2.95
N LEU A 384 -11.32 7.65 -3.07
CA LEU A 384 -12.16 7.53 -4.26
C LEU A 384 -13.42 8.40 -4.10
N VAL A 385 -13.73 9.19 -5.13
CA VAL A 385 -14.94 10.01 -5.20
C VAL A 385 -16.03 9.27 -5.96
N TYR A 386 -17.15 9.00 -5.30
CA TYR A 386 -18.33 8.41 -5.93
C TYR A 386 -19.19 9.48 -6.58
N LYS A 387 -19.64 9.21 -7.82
CA LYS A 387 -20.74 9.96 -8.42
C LYS A 387 -22.06 9.25 -8.13
N THR A 388 -23.05 10.00 -7.63
CA THR A 388 -24.38 9.45 -7.37
C THR A 388 -25.26 9.55 -8.62
N VAL A 389 -25.84 8.44 -9.03
CA VAL A 389 -26.86 8.34 -10.07
C VAL A 389 -28.21 8.03 -9.41
N ASN A 390 -29.25 8.77 -9.78
CA ASN A 390 -30.60 8.46 -9.36
C ASN A 390 -31.18 7.39 -10.28
N SER A 391 -31.54 6.22 -9.75
CA SER A 391 -32.12 5.15 -10.56
C SER A 391 -33.55 5.42 -11.05
N SER A 392 -34.19 6.52 -10.64
CA SER A 392 -35.44 6.98 -11.28
C SER A 392 -35.21 7.82 -12.54
N ASP A 393 -33.95 8.18 -12.85
CA ASP A 393 -33.58 9.00 -14.00
C ASP A 393 -32.98 8.11 -15.09
N ILE A 394 -33.89 7.53 -15.86
CA ILE A 394 -33.65 6.53 -16.91
C ILE A 394 -32.47 6.90 -17.83
N ALA A 395 -32.39 8.17 -18.24
CA ALA A 395 -31.29 8.73 -19.04
C ALA A 395 -29.91 8.57 -18.35
N LYS A 396 -29.82 8.93 -17.07
CA LYS A 396 -28.55 8.92 -16.30
C LYS A 396 -28.08 7.52 -15.94
N VAL A 397 -28.97 6.52 -15.93
CA VAL A 397 -28.65 5.16 -15.51
C VAL A 397 -27.81 4.41 -16.57
N MET A 398 -27.79 4.85 -17.83
CA MET A 398 -26.97 4.25 -18.89
C MET A 398 -25.46 4.32 -18.61
N VAL A 399 -25.02 5.31 -17.82
CA VAL A 399 -23.61 5.41 -17.38
C VAL A 399 -23.18 4.27 -16.44
N LEU A 400 -24.14 3.50 -15.91
CA LEU A 400 -23.92 2.37 -15.02
C LEU A 400 -23.69 1.03 -15.76
N ILE A 401 -23.80 1.00 -17.09
CA ILE A 401 -23.48 -0.20 -17.89
C ILE A 401 -21.97 -0.48 -17.76
N PRO A 402 -21.56 -1.64 -17.20
CA PRO A 402 -20.14 -1.95 -17.04
C PRO A 402 -19.45 -2.15 -18.39
N ARG A 403 -18.30 -1.51 -18.59
CA ARG A 403 -17.49 -1.70 -19.80
C ARG A 403 -16.91 -3.11 -19.84
N SER A 404 -17.30 -3.91 -20.83
CA SER A 404 -16.85 -5.30 -20.94
C SER A 404 -15.45 -5.39 -21.55
N LYS A 405 -14.58 -6.20 -20.92
CA LYS A 405 -13.26 -6.58 -21.46
C LYS A 405 -13.37 -7.49 -22.70
N LYS A 406 -14.57 -8.01 -23.02
CA LYS A 406 -14.84 -8.81 -24.23
C LYS A 406 -15.38 -7.97 -25.41
N ASN A 407 -15.55 -6.66 -25.25
CA ASN A 407 -16.17 -5.81 -26.27
C ASN A 407 -15.39 -5.89 -27.60
N PRO A 408 -16.03 -6.34 -28.70
CA PRO A 408 -15.31 -6.71 -29.92
C PRO A 408 -14.82 -5.51 -30.73
N VAL A 409 -15.46 -4.34 -30.56
CA VAL A 409 -15.03 -3.09 -31.18
C VAL A 409 -13.80 -2.56 -30.46
N ARG A 410 -13.85 -2.50 -29.11
CA ARG A 410 -12.75 -2.08 -28.24
C ARG A 410 -11.50 -2.94 -28.40
N ASN A 411 -11.67 -4.25 -28.59
CA ASN A 411 -10.59 -5.21 -28.77
C ASN A 411 -10.16 -5.38 -30.25
N GLY A 412 -10.81 -4.72 -31.20
CA GLY A 412 -10.50 -4.82 -32.63
C GLY A 412 -10.80 -6.19 -33.27
N THR A 413 -11.57 -7.06 -32.61
CA THR A 413 -11.91 -8.40 -33.14
C THR A 413 -13.05 -8.37 -34.15
N THR A 414 -13.85 -7.30 -34.17
CA THR A 414 -14.87 -7.03 -35.18
C THR A 414 -14.69 -5.61 -35.72
N LYS A 415 -14.68 -5.47 -37.05
CA LYS A 415 -14.56 -4.17 -37.73
C LYS A 415 -15.93 -3.52 -37.91
N LEU A 416 -16.02 -2.23 -37.61
CA LEU A 416 -17.17 -1.39 -37.96
C LEU A 416 -16.83 -0.61 -39.23
N ILE A 417 -17.53 -0.88 -40.34
CA ILE A 417 -17.30 -0.25 -41.64
C ILE A 417 -18.41 0.75 -41.94
N GLY A 418 -18.07 1.94 -42.46
CA GLY A 418 -19.04 2.98 -42.82
C GLY A 418 -19.66 3.76 -41.65
N PHE A 419 -19.46 3.32 -40.41
CA PHE A 419 -19.89 4.03 -39.20
C PHE A 419 -19.01 5.25 -38.92
N ASN A 420 -19.61 6.41 -38.64
CA ASN A 420 -18.89 7.57 -38.10
C ASN A 420 -18.47 7.33 -36.63
N GLN A 421 -17.60 8.19 -36.07
CA GLN A 421 -17.09 8.01 -34.70
C GLN A 421 -18.22 7.87 -33.65
N VAL A 422 -19.22 8.74 -33.67
CA VAL A 422 -20.33 8.72 -32.69
C VAL A 422 -21.13 7.42 -32.79
N GLN A 423 -21.39 6.95 -34.01
CA GLN A 423 -22.07 5.68 -34.23
C GLN A 423 -21.22 4.46 -33.81
N GLN A 424 -19.88 4.52 -33.96
CA GLN A 424 -18.98 3.48 -33.44
C GLN A 424 -18.99 3.44 -31.91
N GLU A 425 -19.07 4.60 -31.25
CA GLU A 425 -19.24 4.67 -29.79
C GLU A 425 -20.61 4.09 -29.36
N MET A 426 -21.70 4.44 -30.05
CA MET A 426 -23.04 3.86 -29.80
C MET A 426 -23.08 2.34 -30.00
N MET A 427 -22.38 1.80 -31.01
CA MET A 427 -22.21 0.36 -31.19
C MET A 427 -21.40 -0.26 -30.06
N THR A 428 -20.33 0.40 -29.62
CA THR A 428 -19.50 -0.04 -28.49
C THR A 428 -20.32 -0.15 -27.20
N ASP A 429 -21.13 0.86 -26.88
CA ASP A 429 -22.03 0.84 -25.72
C ASP A 429 -23.08 -0.28 -25.83
N SER A 430 -23.60 -0.53 -27.03
CA SER A 430 -24.60 -1.57 -27.29
C SER A 430 -24.02 -2.99 -27.16
N PHE A 431 -22.75 -3.19 -27.51
CA PHE A 431 -22.02 -4.42 -27.20
C PHE A 431 -21.73 -4.60 -25.72
N ASP A 432 -21.39 -3.53 -24.99
CA ASP A 432 -21.25 -3.60 -23.53
C ASP A 432 -22.58 -3.98 -22.87
N LEU A 433 -23.71 -3.41 -23.32
CA LEU A 433 -25.05 -3.77 -22.86
C LEU A 433 -25.35 -5.27 -23.08
N TRP A 434 -25.15 -5.79 -24.30
CA TRP A 434 -25.33 -7.22 -24.59
C TRP A 434 -24.43 -8.10 -23.71
N LEU A 435 -23.15 -7.77 -23.60
CA LEU A 435 -22.17 -8.55 -22.83
C LEU A 435 -22.47 -8.61 -21.32
N ASN A 436 -23.25 -7.68 -20.77
CA ASN A 436 -23.70 -7.76 -19.38
C ASN A 436 -25.05 -8.50 -19.21
N ILE A 437 -25.92 -8.51 -20.23
CA ILE A 437 -27.24 -9.17 -20.17
C ILE A 437 -27.16 -10.65 -20.56
N LEU A 438 -26.45 -10.96 -21.64
CA LEU A 438 -26.43 -12.30 -22.24
C LEU A 438 -25.01 -12.69 -22.76
N PRO A 439 -23.98 -12.71 -21.88
CA PRO A 439 -22.60 -13.03 -22.28
C PRO A 439 -22.46 -14.42 -22.92
N ALA A 440 -23.24 -15.40 -22.48
CA ALA A 440 -23.18 -16.77 -23.00
C ALA A 440 -23.59 -16.86 -24.47
N ALA A 441 -24.60 -16.08 -24.92
CA ALA A 441 -24.98 -16.06 -26.33
C ALA A 441 -23.96 -15.28 -27.18
N PHE A 442 -23.33 -14.24 -26.64
CA PHE A 442 -22.23 -13.56 -27.33
C PHE A 442 -21.06 -14.53 -27.59
N ASP A 443 -20.61 -15.28 -26.58
CA ASP A 443 -19.53 -16.26 -26.73
C ASP A 443 -19.89 -17.39 -27.71
N ARG A 444 -21.16 -17.84 -27.68
CA ARG A 444 -21.71 -18.92 -28.53
C ARG A 444 -21.87 -18.53 -29.99
N ASP A 445 -22.47 -17.36 -30.24
CA ASP A 445 -22.99 -16.97 -31.57
C ASP A 445 -22.16 -15.87 -32.25
N PHE A 446 -21.53 -14.96 -31.49
CA PHE A 446 -20.86 -13.78 -32.03
C PHE A 446 -19.32 -13.88 -32.03
N GLY A 447 -18.72 -14.06 -30.85
CA GLY A 447 -17.32 -13.70 -30.58
C GLY A 447 -16.28 -14.41 -31.45
N SER A 448 -16.55 -15.66 -31.85
CA SER A 448 -15.71 -16.43 -32.76
C SER A 448 -16.03 -16.20 -34.23
N ARG A 449 -17.26 -15.76 -34.56
CA ARG A 449 -17.85 -15.80 -35.91
C ARG A 449 -17.88 -14.44 -36.61
N ILE A 450 -18.47 -13.42 -36.01
CA ILE A 450 -18.73 -12.14 -36.67
C ILE A 450 -17.45 -11.30 -36.72
N LYS A 451 -16.97 -10.99 -37.94
CA LYS A 451 -15.74 -10.22 -38.17
C LYS A 451 -15.99 -8.79 -38.63
N GLN A 452 -17.17 -8.51 -39.14
CA GLN A 452 -17.52 -7.21 -39.70
C GLN A 452 -18.99 -6.86 -39.46
N VAL A 453 -19.26 -5.60 -39.16
CA VAL A 453 -20.59 -4.98 -39.25
C VAL A 453 -20.46 -3.74 -40.11
N SER A 454 -21.34 -3.59 -41.11
CA SER A 454 -21.23 -2.56 -42.14
C SER A 454 -22.45 -1.65 -42.16
N TYR A 455 -22.29 -0.36 -41.87
CA TYR A 455 -23.36 0.63 -42.02
C TYR A 455 -23.63 0.90 -43.51
N ALA A 456 -24.86 0.62 -43.95
CA ALA A 456 -25.19 0.52 -45.37
C ALA A 456 -26.48 1.28 -45.74
N PRO A 457 -26.55 2.60 -45.47
CA PRO A 457 -27.80 3.39 -45.47
C PRO A 457 -28.56 3.38 -46.80
N ASP A 458 -27.85 3.32 -47.92
CA ASP A 458 -28.45 3.41 -49.26
C ASP A 458 -29.01 2.09 -49.81
N GLN A 459 -28.86 0.99 -49.08
CA GLN A 459 -29.27 -0.34 -49.56
C GLN A 459 -30.80 -0.49 -49.58
N PRO A 460 -31.37 -1.29 -50.51
CA PRO A 460 -32.82 -1.47 -50.63
C PRO A 460 -33.50 -1.92 -49.34
N MET A 461 -32.87 -2.81 -48.57
CA MET A 461 -33.39 -3.25 -47.26
C MET A 461 -33.56 -2.06 -46.29
N CYS A 462 -32.56 -1.19 -46.19
CA CYS A 462 -32.62 0.00 -45.33
C CYS A 462 -33.69 1.00 -45.80
N LYS A 463 -33.87 1.15 -47.12
CA LYS A 463 -34.93 1.99 -47.72
C LYS A 463 -36.34 1.41 -47.48
N ASN A 464 -36.46 0.09 -47.37
CA ASN A 464 -37.69 -0.62 -47.01
C ASN A 464 -37.99 -0.62 -45.50
N GLY A 465 -37.21 0.09 -44.68
CA GLY A 465 -37.50 0.33 -43.28
C GLY A 465 -36.73 -0.54 -42.27
N PHE A 466 -35.97 -1.53 -42.74
CA PHE A 466 -35.28 -2.50 -41.88
C PHE A 466 -34.29 -1.83 -40.91
N ALA A 467 -34.12 -2.40 -39.71
CA ALA A 467 -33.18 -1.92 -38.70
C ALA A 467 -31.73 -2.35 -38.99
N ALA A 468 -31.57 -3.59 -39.44
CA ALA A 468 -30.36 -4.21 -39.95
C ALA A 468 -30.78 -5.38 -40.88
N TYR A 469 -29.81 -6.10 -41.43
CA TYR A 469 -30.04 -7.38 -42.14
C TYR A 469 -28.75 -8.21 -42.27
N ALA A 470 -28.89 -9.53 -42.27
CA ALA A 470 -27.79 -10.48 -42.40
C ALA A 470 -28.05 -11.56 -43.46
N GLY A 471 -26.97 -12.07 -44.05
CA GLY A 471 -27.03 -13.27 -44.90
C GLY A 471 -26.94 -14.55 -44.07
N TYR A 472 -27.78 -15.55 -44.38
CA TYR A 472 -27.64 -16.89 -43.81
C TYR A 472 -26.24 -17.45 -44.08
N GLY A 473 -25.56 -17.97 -43.05
CA GLY A 473 -24.19 -18.49 -43.19
C GLY A 473 -23.09 -17.43 -43.17
N ALA A 474 -23.40 -16.13 -43.17
CA ALA A 474 -22.38 -15.07 -43.22
C ALA A 474 -21.49 -15.00 -41.95
N THR A 475 -20.39 -14.25 -42.08
CA THR A 475 -19.51 -13.80 -40.98
C THR A 475 -19.58 -12.28 -40.77
N GLU A 476 -20.58 -11.65 -41.40
CA GLU A 476 -20.85 -10.22 -41.34
C GLU A 476 -22.36 -9.96 -41.45
N PHE A 477 -22.79 -8.76 -41.08
CA PHE A 477 -24.13 -8.24 -41.33
C PHE A 477 -24.11 -6.73 -41.53
N PHE A 478 -25.22 -6.20 -42.04
CA PHE A 478 -25.36 -4.81 -42.48
C PHE A 478 -26.32 -4.06 -41.56
N TRP A 479 -25.98 -2.81 -41.24
CA TRP A 479 -26.75 -1.97 -40.33
C TRP A 479 -27.42 -0.82 -41.08
N CYS A 480 -28.67 -0.52 -40.74
CA CYS A 480 -29.46 0.52 -41.37
C CYS A 480 -29.67 1.74 -40.44
N PRO A 481 -30.04 2.91 -40.98
CA PRO A 481 -30.28 4.12 -40.17
C PRO A 481 -31.36 3.92 -39.10
N ASN A 482 -32.39 3.14 -39.44
CA ASN A 482 -33.52 2.81 -38.58
C ASN A 482 -33.14 1.92 -37.40
N GLY A 483 -31.99 1.23 -37.44
CA GLY A 483 -31.38 0.55 -36.29
C GLY A 483 -30.82 1.52 -35.25
N GLY A 484 -31.48 2.65 -34.98
CA GLY A 484 -31.08 3.62 -33.98
C GLY A 484 -29.77 4.38 -34.25
N MET A 485 -29.47 4.70 -35.52
CA MET A 485 -28.18 5.31 -35.95
C MET A 485 -28.25 6.70 -36.60
N THR A 486 -29.46 7.24 -36.81
CA THR A 486 -29.64 8.62 -37.35
C THR A 486 -29.09 9.70 -36.41
N GLU A 487 -28.91 10.92 -36.91
CA GLU A 487 -28.46 12.07 -36.10
C GLU A 487 -29.37 12.35 -34.89
N GLY A 488 -30.68 12.14 -35.02
CA GLY A 488 -31.62 12.25 -33.89
C GLY A 488 -31.33 11.25 -32.78
N HIS A 489 -31.00 10.00 -33.12
CA HIS A 489 -30.60 8.98 -32.15
C HIS A 489 -29.21 9.23 -31.55
N GLN A 490 -28.32 9.90 -32.30
CA GLN A 490 -27.01 10.36 -31.78
C GLN A 490 -27.20 11.47 -30.75
N ALA A 491 -28.06 12.47 -31.04
CA ALA A 491 -28.41 13.53 -30.10
C ALA A 491 -29.17 13.02 -28.86
N ALA A 492 -29.95 11.94 -29.00
CA ALA A 492 -30.68 11.31 -27.92
C ALA A 492 -29.90 10.21 -27.16
N ARG A 493 -28.64 9.91 -27.53
CA ARG A 493 -27.84 8.79 -26.98
C ARG A 493 -27.88 8.66 -25.46
N ASP A 494 -27.75 9.79 -24.76
CA ASP A 494 -27.68 9.86 -23.29
C ASP A 494 -29.05 10.11 -22.63
N THR A 495 -30.13 10.20 -23.41
CA THR A 495 -31.48 10.58 -22.93
C THR A 495 -32.58 9.57 -23.27
N ASP A 496 -32.37 8.74 -24.30
CA ASP A 496 -33.24 7.63 -24.67
C ASP A 496 -32.48 6.29 -24.65
N PRO A 497 -32.62 5.49 -23.58
CA PRO A 497 -31.98 4.19 -23.51
C PRO A 497 -32.75 3.11 -24.27
N ALA A 498 -34.01 3.34 -24.67
CA ALA A 498 -34.76 2.37 -25.43
C ALA A 498 -34.11 2.15 -26.80
N THR A 499 -33.56 3.21 -27.40
CA THR A 499 -32.74 3.09 -28.62
C THR A 499 -31.43 2.30 -28.35
N ALA A 500 -30.81 2.41 -27.17
CA ALA A 500 -29.62 1.63 -26.83
C ALA A 500 -29.92 0.15 -26.61
N LEU A 501 -31.02 -0.15 -25.91
CA LEU A 501 -31.58 -1.49 -25.77
C LEU A 501 -31.89 -2.10 -27.13
N PHE A 502 -32.62 -1.37 -27.99
CA PHE A 502 -32.94 -1.78 -29.35
C PHE A 502 -31.69 -2.15 -30.16
N ARG A 503 -30.64 -1.32 -30.15
CA ARG A 503 -29.35 -1.68 -30.79
C ARG A 503 -28.73 -2.96 -30.22
N GLY A 504 -28.77 -3.16 -28.90
CA GLY A 504 -28.27 -4.39 -28.26
C GLY A 504 -29.02 -5.64 -28.70
N ILE A 505 -30.33 -5.55 -28.88
CA ILE A 505 -31.18 -6.64 -29.38
C ILE A 505 -30.93 -6.87 -30.87
N THR A 506 -30.92 -5.83 -31.71
CA THR A 506 -30.68 -5.97 -33.16
C THR A 506 -29.31 -6.58 -33.44
N LEU A 507 -28.26 -6.22 -32.68
CA LEU A 507 -26.95 -6.88 -32.73
C LEU A 507 -27.05 -8.40 -32.55
N TYR A 508 -27.83 -8.84 -31.57
CA TYR A 508 -28.03 -10.25 -31.27
C TYR A 508 -28.92 -10.94 -32.32
N HIS A 509 -30.05 -10.33 -32.69
CA HIS A 509 -30.99 -10.79 -33.71
C HIS A 509 -30.27 -11.09 -35.05
N GLU A 510 -29.52 -10.14 -35.60
CA GLU A 510 -28.79 -10.33 -36.87
C GLU A 510 -27.71 -11.42 -36.78
N THR A 511 -27.09 -11.56 -35.61
CA THR A 511 -26.13 -12.64 -35.37
C THR A 511 -26.82 -14.01 -35.51
N ARG A 512 -28.07 -14.14 -35.04
CA ARG A 512 -28.85 -15.38 -35.18
C ARG A 512 -29.29 -15.65 -36.62
N HIS A 513 -29.58 -14.62 -37.41
CA HIS A 513 -29.74 -14.79 -38.86
C HIS A 513 -28.48 -15.37 -39.53
N THR A 514 -27.27 -14.91 -39.17
CA THR A 514 -26.05 -15.57 -39.71
C THR A 514 -25.96 -17.05 -39.32
N MET A 515 -26.51 -17.43 -38.16
CA MET A 515 -26.59 -18.80 -37.64
C MET A 515 -27.75 -19.63 -38.24
N PHE A 516 -28.35 -19.20 -39.36
CA PHE A 516 -29.47 -19.85 -40.08
C PHE A 516 -30.82 -19.86 -39.32
N TRP A 517 -30.99 -19.00 -38.33
CA TRP A 517 -32.31 -18.78 -37.71
C TRP A 517 -33.11 -17.80 -38.55
N LYS A 518 -34.36 -18.16 -38.84
CA LYS A 518 -35.33 -17.32 -39.55
C LYS A 518 -36.34 -16.74 -38.56
N HIS A 519 -37.15 -15.78 -39.02
CA HIS A 519 -38.35 -15.38 -38.30
C HIS A 519 -39.38 -16.53 -38.22
N ASP A 520 -40.23 -16.54 -37.20
CA ASP A 520 -41.31 -17.56 -37.11
C ASP A 520 -42.38 -17.37 -38.21
N HIS A 521 -42.53 -16.17 -38.79
CA HIS A 521 -43.41 -15.94 -39.94
C HIS A 521 -42.80 -16.43 -41.27
N ASP A 522 -41.46 -16.41 -41.39
CA ASP A 522 -40.71 -16.93 -42.54
C ASP A 522 -40.65 -18.47 -42.55
N ASP A 523 -40.74 -19.13 -41.40
CA ASP A 523 -40.67 -20.59 -41.28
C ASP A 523 -41.57 -21.17 -40.18
N THR A 524 -42.84 -21.38 -40.53
CA THR A 524 -43.86 -21.90 -39.62
C THR A 524 -43.62 -23.34 -39.12
N SER A 525 -42.60 -24.04 -39.65
CA SER A 525 -42.20 -25.38 -39.17
C SER A 525 -41.52 -25.35 -37.79
N TYR A 526 -40.99 -24.18 -37.41
CA TYR A 526 -40.45 -23.93 -36.09
C TYR A 526 -41.50 -24.09 -34.99
N ALA A 527 -41.06 -24.48 -33.79
CA ALA A 527 -41.91 -24.40 -32.60
C ALA A 527 -42.25 -22.92 -32.30
N PRO A 528 -43.38 -22.61 -31.64
CA PRO A 528 -43.73 -21.22 -31.31
C PRO A 528 -42.66 -20.56 -30.44
N CYS A 529 -42.10 -19.47 -30.96
CA CYS A 529 -40.85 -18.87 -30.54
C CYS A 529 -39.71 -19.90 -30.54
N ALA A 530 -39.27 -20.28 -31.74
CA ALA A 530 -37.95 -20.85 -31.98
C ALA A 530 -37.13 -19.89 -32.84
N GLY A 531 -37.74 -19.36 -33.91
CA GLY A 531 -37.21 -18.27 -34.72
C GLY A 531 -37.16 -16.95 -33.95
N THR A 532 -38.33 -16.45 -33.52
CA THR A 532 -38.47 -15.17 -32.80
C THR A 532 -37.97 -15.25 -31.34
N ALA A 533 -37.86 -16.46 -30.78
CA ALA A 533 -37.17 -16.64 -29.49
C ALA A 533 -35.67 -16.33 -29.59
N ALA A 534 -35.07 -16.42 -30.79
CA ALA A 534 -33.65 -16.22 -30.96
C ALA A 534 -33.22 -14.78 -30.70
N SER A 535 -34.08 -13.77 -30.87
CA SER A 535 -33.89 -12.41 -30.33
C SER A 535 -34.39 -12.31 -28.90
N SER A 536 -35.53 -12.95 -28.60
CA SER A 536 -36.22 -12.80 -27.32
C SER A 536 -35.55 -13.48 -26.10
N GLU A 537 -34.50 -14.29 -26.30
CA GLU A 537 -33.59 -14.69 -25.22
C GLU A 537 -33.00 -13.43 -24.55
N PHE A 538 -32.74 -12.36 -25.30
CA PHE A 538 -32.22 -11.09 -24.75
C PHE A 538 -33.23 -10.39 -23.84
N TYR A 539 -34.47 -10.20 -24.32
CA TYR A 539 -35.61 -9.63 -23.57
C TYR A 539 -35.78 -10.35 -22.22
N TYR A 540 -35.96 -11.68 -22.28
CA TYR A 540 -36.16 -12.50 -21.10
C TYR A 540 -34.97 -12.47 -20.11
N ASN A 541 -33.71 -12.46 -20.59
CA ASN A 541 -32.56 -12.41 -19.68
C ASN A 541 -32.39 -11.01 -19.05
N LEU A 542 -32.73 -9.93 -19.75
CA LEU A 542 -32.77 -8.58 -19.18
C LEU A 542 -33.79 -8.53 -18.03
N TYR A 543 -35.02 -8.98 -18.28
CA TYR A 543 -36.09 -8.95 -17.29
C TYR A 543 -35.83 -9.88 -16.10
N ALA A 544 -35.60 -11.17 -16.37
CA ALA A 544 -35.69 -12.24 -15.38
C ALA A 544 -34.35 -12.66 -14.76
N LYS A 545 -33.21 -12.21 -15.29
CA LYS A 545 -31.88 -12.59 -14.76
C LYS A 545 -30.93 -11.42 -14.50
N CYS A 546 -31.14 -10.26 -15.12
CA CYS A 546 -30.26 -9.11 -14.93
C CYS A 546 -30.79 -8.22 -13.79
N ASP A 547 -30.07 -8.23 -12.66
CA ASP A 547 -30.43 -7.53 -11.42
C ASP A 547 -29.64 -6.23 -11.17
N THR A 548 -28.82 -5.81 -12.12
CA THR A 548 -28.14 -4.50 -12.09
C THR A 548 -29.15 -3.35 -12.19
N ASP A 549 -28.78 -2.17 -11.69
CA ASP A 549 -29.68 -1.01 -11.73
C ASP A 549 -30.05 -0.60 -13.16
N PHE A 550 -29.13 -0.73 -14.12
CA PHE A 550 -29.44 -0.44 -15.52
C PHE A 550 -30.42 -1.43 -16.14
N CYS A 551 -30.37 -2.71 -15.77
CA CYS A 551 -31.36 -3.67 -16.22
C CYS A 551 -32.73 -3.41 -15.58
N ARG A 552 -32.79 -3.04 -14.31
CA ARG A 552 -34.06 -2.74 -13.61
C ARG A 552 -34.84 -1.61 -14.27
N VAL A 553 -34.18 -0.53 -14.69
CA VAL A 553 -34.87 0.61 -15.35
C VAL A 553 -35.27 0.31 -16.80
N LEU A 554 -34.62 -0.66 -17.45
CA LEU A 554 -34.92 -1.08 -18.81
C LEU A 554 -36.08 -2.10 -18.91
N ARG A 555 -36.63 -2.58 -17.77
CA ARG A 555 -37.67 -3.64 -17.76
C ARG A 555 -38.98 -3.22 -18.45
N ASP A 556 -39.39 -1.96 -18.33
CA ASP A 556 -40.63 -1.50 -18.97
C ASP A 556 -40.48 -1.34 -20.49
N ASP A 557 -39.31 -0.87 -20.94
CA ASP A 557 -38.98 -0.76 -22.37
C ASP A 557 -38.77 -2.12 -23.04
N GLU A 558 -38.17 -3.08 -22.34
CA GLU A 558 -37.99 -4.43 -22.90
C GLU A 558 -39.34 -5.15 -23.04
N ILE A 559 -40.26 -5.05 -22.07
CA ILE A 559 -41.64 -5.54 -22.22
C ILE A 559 -42.31 -4.95 -23.47
N ARG A 560 -42.14 -3.64 -23.70
CA ARG A 560 -42.70 -2.96 -24.86
C ARG A 560 -42.09 -3.46 -26.17
N LEU A 561 -40.78 -3.65 -26.24
CA LEU A 561 -40.08 -4.13 -27.42
C LEU A 561 -40.38 -5.62 -27.70
N MET A 562 -40.46 -6.46 -26.67
CA MET A 562 -40.93 -7.86 -26.76
C MET A 562 -42.35 -7.94 -27.35
N LYS A 563 -43.26 -7.04 -26.94
CA LYS A 563 -44.60 -6.94 -27.56
C LYS A 563 -44.53 -6.53 -29.03
N VAL A 564 -43.61 -5.65 -29.43
CA VAL A 564 -43.43 -5.25 -30.84
C VAL A 564 -42.91 -6.41 -31.69
N GLU A 565 -41.87 -7.11 -31.24
CA GLU A 565 -41.29 -8.29 -31.93
C GLU A 565 -42.36 -9.39 -32.12
N LEU A 566 -43.06 -9.77 -31.03
CA LEU A 566 -44.13 -10.75 -31.09
C LEU A 566 -45.32 -10.30 -31.94
N ASN A 567 -45.59 -9.00 -32.05
CA ASN A 567 -46.64 -8.50 -32.96
C ASN A 567 -46.22 -8.59 -34.42
N TYR A 568 -44.95 -8.31 -34.73
CA TYR A 568 -44.40 -8.41 -36.07
C TYR A 568 -44.48 -9.86 -36.59
N ASP A 569 -43.89 -10.80 -35.85
CA ASP A 569 -43.81 -12.21 -36.27
C ASP A 569 -45.13 -13.00 -36.18
N TYR A 570 -46.10 -12.48 -35.43
CA TYR A 570 -47.43 -13.10 -35.28
C TYR A 570 -48.54 -12.13 -35.73
N THR A 571 -48.25 -11.29 -36.74
CA THR A 571 -49.22 -10.39 -37.36
C THR A 571 -50.40 -11.20 -37.90
N ASN A 572 -51.62 -10.92 -37.40
CA ASN A 572 -52.85 -11.67 -37.71
C ASN A 572 -52.82 -13.17 -37.34
N ASP A 573 -52.18 -13.54 -36.22
CA ASP A 573 -52.14 -14.93 -35.74
C ASP A 573 -53.51 -15.50 -35.33
N GLY A 574 -54.26 -15.97 -36.31
CA GLY A 574 -55.48 -16.78 -36.14
C GLY A 574 -55.20 -18.22 -35.67
N THR A 575 -53.94 -18.60 -35.41
CA THR A 575 -53.55 -19.94 -34.95
C THR A 575 -53.20 -19.98 -33.45
N GLY A 576 -53.09 -18.81 -32.81
CA GLY A 576 -52.74 -18.68 -31.39
C GLY A 576 -51.34 -19.18 -31.05
N ARG A 577 -50.40 -19.24 -32.01
CA ARG A 577 -49.02 -19.66 -31.78
C ARG A 577 -48.27 -18.68 -30.87
N LYS A 578 -48.57 -17.38 -30.94
CA LYS A 578 -47.99 -16.31 -30.12
C LYS A 578 -48.09 -16.56 -28.61
N SER A 579 -49.09 -17.32 -28.16
CA SER A 579 -49.34 -17.67 -26.74
C SER A 579 -49.02 -19.14 -26.41
N GLN A 580 -48.14 -19.79 -27.19
CA GLN A 580 -47.68 -21.16 -27.02
C GLN A 580 -46.16 -21.26 -26.77
N GLY A 581 -45.67 -22.47 -26.49
CA GLY A 581 -44.24 -22.80 -26.46
C GLY A 581 -43.38 -21.91 -25.57
N ILE A 582 -42.25 -21.45 -26.11
CA ILE A 582 -41.33 -20.55 -25.42
C ILE A 582 -41.94 -19.15 -25.30
N CYS A 583 -42.73 -18.69 -26.28
CA CYS A 583 -43.43 -17.40 -26.22
C CYS A 583 -44.21 -17.28 -24.90
N LYS A 584 -45.08 -18.27 -24.63
CA LYS A 584 -45.91 -18.36 -23.41
C LYS A 584 -45.10 -18.36 -22.13
N THR A 585 -43.93 -19.00 -22.15
CA THR A 585 -43.06 -19.11 -20.97
C THR A 585 -42.47 -17.76 -20.61
N TRP A 586 -42.03 -17.00 -21.62
CA TRP A 586 -41.43 -15.68 -21.44
C TRP A 586 -42.48 -14.60 -21.20
N THR A 587 -43.55 -14.51 -22.00
CA THR A 587 -44.63 -13.54 -21.76
C THR A 587 -45.22 -13.67 -20.36
N LYS A 588 -45.50 -14.90 -19.91
CA LYS A 588 -45.97 -15.15 -18.53
C LYS A 588 -44.96 -14.71 -17.47
N ALA A 589 -43.67 -14.98 -17.66
CA ALA A 589 -42.62 -14.59 -16.71
C ALA A 589 -42.41 -13.07 -16.64
N MET A 590 -42.70 -12.36 -17.74
CA MET A 590 -42.53 -10.92 -17.90
C MET A 590 -43.82 -10.12 -17.56
N GLY A 591 -44.92 -10.80 -17.21
CA GLY A 591 -46.20 -10.14 -16.91
C GLY A 591 -46.89 -9.55 -18.15
N ILE A 592 -46.71 -10.19 -19.31
CA ILE A 592 -47.36 -9.81 -20.57
C ILE A 592 -48.68 -10.57 -20.72
N ASP A 593 -49.80 -9.85 -20.62
CA ASP A 593 -51.17 -10.34 -20.79
C ASP A 593 -52.07 -9.40 -21.60
N GLY A 594 -53.19 -9.93 -22.10
CA GLY A 594 -54.30 -9.17 -22.72
C GLY A 594 -55.03 -9.94 -23.84
N GLU A 595 -56.13 -9.39 -24.35
CA GLU A 595 -56.69 -9.93 -25.61
C GLU A 595 -55.76 -9.55 -26.76
N GLY A 596 -55.17 -10.56 -27.40
CA GLY A 596 -54.03 -10.40 -28.32
C GLY A 596 -52.65 -10.57 -27.67
N PHE A 597 -52.54 -10.91 -26.37
CA PHE A 597 -51.30 -11.30 -25.67
C PHE A 597 -51.51 -12.40 -24.62
#